data_AF-A0A6A5S2H7-F1
#
_entry.id   AF-A0A6A5S2H7-F1
#
_cell.length_a   1.000
_cell.length_b   1.000
_cell.length_c   1.000
_cell.angle_alpha   90.00
_cell.angle_beta   90.00
_cell.angle_gamma   90.00
#
_symmetry.space_group_name_H-M   'P 1'
#
loop_
_entity.id
_entity.type
_entity.pdbx_description
1 polymer ?
#
loop_
_entity_poly.entity_id
_entity_poly.type
_entity_poly.pdbx_seq_one_letter_code
_entity_poly.pdbx_strand_id
1 'polypeptide(L)'
;MGNTQSTVRYLAPASFAYDFAAQQYGLLSKPNMLDIHNRNLAAFSPYPYFIGAFFFPQQIFQLFWLWKLWKQDGNAQENAMMNKFAWVYSLGNVCIGTWMFFWNSNNLEVSNVFVIINTFAQLGYIATTLEPLDTRSTPNFLTHIVAKTFAGIGVLDLLHNTAAAYYVGVEPSSLVQVATGVGFAAAASMSDWILGSCLVYDLVALACGQHGGWSRLLGGYAAMAAGIVGFKNFF
;
A
#
# COMPACT_ATOMS: atom_id res chain seq x y z
N MET A 1 -14.15 -8.01 -35.05
CA MET A 1 -13.37 -9.24 -34.83
C MET A 1 -13.00 -9.31 -33.36
N GLY A 2 -13.40 -10.40 -32.68
CA GLY A 2 -12.82 -10.87 -31.42
C GLY A 2 -13.06 -10.05 -30.15
N ASN A 3 -14.19 -10.27 -29.47
CA ASN A 3 -14.35 -9.95 -28.05
C ASN A 3 -13.50 -10.94 -27.22
N THR A 4 -12.17 -10.82 -27.31
CA THR A 4 -11.26 -11.59 -26.45
C THR A 4 -11.42 -11.02 -25.06
N GLN A 5 -12.34 -11.59 -24.28
CA GLN A 5 -12.55 -11.14 -22.91
C GLN A 5 -11.27 -11.39 -22.13
N SER A 6 -10.64 -10.31 -21.67
CA SER A 6 -9.42 -10.38 -20.89
C SER A 6 -9.66 -11.24 -19.64
N THR A 7 -8.92 -12.35 -19.51
CA THR A 7 -8.97 -13.26 -18.35
C THR A 7 -8.82 -12.51 -17.02
N VAL A 8 -8.13 -11.37 -17.06
CA VAL A 8 -7.90 -10.50 -15.90
C VAL A 8 -9.20 -9.96 -15.28
N ARG A 9 -10.30 -9.88 -16.05
CA ARG A 9 -11.62 -9.46 -15.54
C ARG A 9 -12.18 -10.45 -14.51
N TYR A 10 -11.76 -11.70 -14.56
CA TYR A 10 -12.13 -12.72 -13.56
C TYR A 10 -11.06 -12.84 -12.48
N LEU A 11 -9.79 -12.77 -12.88
CA LEU A 11 -8.66 -12.91 -11.97
C LEU A 11 -8.63 -11.80 -10.91
N ALA A 12 -8.85 -10.54 -11.30
CA ALA A 12 -8.78 -9.43 -10.36
C ALA A 12 -9.86 -9.52 -9.25
N PRO A 13 -11.16 -9.73 -9.55
CA PRO A 13 -12.16 -9.98 -8.50
C PRO A 13 -11.86 -11.22 -7.66
N ALA A 14 -11.39 -12.32 -8.26
CA ALA A 14 -11.05 -13.54 -7.52
C ALA A 14 -9.89 -13.32 -6.55
N SER A 15 -8.84 -12.61 -6.98
CA SER A 15 -7.71 -12.24 -6.14
C SER A 15 -8.11 -11.32 -4.98
N PHE A 16 -8.99 -10.34 -5.23
CA PHE A 16 -9.56 -9.49 -4.19
C PHE A 16 -10.35 -10.30 -3.17
N ALA A 17 -11.18 -11.24 -3.63
CA ALA A 17 -11.95 -12.10 -2.72
C ALA A 17 -11.03 -12.98 -1.86
N TYR A 18 -9.94 -13.48 -2.44
CA TYR A 18 -8.91 -14.23 -1.71
C TYR A 18 -8.23 -13.36 -0.64
N ASP A 19 -7.73 -12.18 -1.03
CA ASP A 19 -7.08 -11.25 -0.09
C ASP A 19 -8.05 -10.84 1.02
N PHE A 20 -9.26 -10.40 0.66
CA PHE A 20 -10.29 -10.04 1.62
C PHE A 20 -10.56 -11.16 2.64
N ALA A 21 -10.72 -12.40 2.18
CA ALA A 21 -10.93 -13.55 3.06
C ALA A 21 -9.72 -13.83 3.96
N ALA A 22 -8.50 -13.71 3.43
CA ALA A 22 -7.26 -13.84 4.20
C ALA A 22 -7.16 -12.75 5.27
N GLN A 23 -7.50 -11.49 4.96
CA GLN A 23 -7.54 -10.39 5.92
C GLN A 23 -8.59 -10.63 7.01
N GLN A 24 -9.78 -11.16 6.66
CA GLN A 24 -10.77 -11.54 7.68
C GLN A 24 -10.24 -12.65 8.60
N TYR A 25 -9.59 -13.67 8.04
CA TYR A 25 -8.91 -14.69 8.83
C TYR A 25 -7.83 -14.07 9.74
N GLY A 26 -7.05 -13.15 9.19
CA GLY A 26 -6.01 -12.36 9.89
C GLY A 26 -6.52 -11.70 11.17
N LEU A 27 -7.67 -11.06 11.06
CA LEU A 27 -8.32 -10.32 12.14
C LEU A 27 -9.02 -11.23 13.17
N LEU A 28 -9.65 -12.31 12.70
CA LEU A 28 -10.55 -13.13 13.52
C LEU A 28 -9.89 -14.37 14.15
N SER A 29 -8.72 -14.80 13.66
CA SER A 29 -8.01 -15.98 14.19
C SER A 29 -7.28 -15.70 15.51
N LYS A 30 -6.67 -16.74 16.10
CA LYS A 30 -5.81 -16.61 17.28
C LYS A 30 -4.52 -17.41 17.10
N PRO A 31 -3.33 -16.80 17.25
CA PRO A 31 -3.11 -15.35 17.38
C PRO A 31 -3.62 -14.58 16.14
N ASN A 32 -4.23 -13.42 16.35
CA ASN A 32 -4.61 -12.54 15.24
C ASN A 32 -3.44 -11.65 14.83
N MET A 33 -3.62 -10.89 13.74
CA MET A 33 -2.59 -9.99 13.21
C MET A 33 -2.09 -8.97 14.24
N LEU A 34 -2.96 -8.51 15.15
CA LEU A 34 -2.62 -7.56 16.21
C LEU A 34 -1.81 -8.24 17.32
N ASP A 35 -2.16 -9.48 17.69
CA ASP A 35 -1.40 -10.28 18.65
C ASP A 35 0.03 -10.50 18.15
N ILE A 36 0.20 -10.77 16.86
CA ILE A 36 1.53 -10.90 16.23
C ILE A 36 2.26 -9.55 16.17
N HIS A 37 1.59 -8.48 15.75
CA HIS A 37 2.17 -7.14 15.73
C HIS A 37 2.73 -6.74 17.10
N ASN A 38 1.95 -6.91 18.16
CA ASN A 38 2.33 -6.54 19.52
C ASN A 38 3.51 -7.37 20.07
N ARG A 39 3.73 -8.58 19.54
CA ARG A 39 4.88 -9.43 19.91
C ARG A 39 6.17 -9.02 19.21
N ASN A 40 6.08 -8.33 18.08
CA ASN A 40 7.20 -8.04 17.18
C ASN A 40 7.35 -6.53 16.93
N LEU A 41 7.16 -5.72 17.98
CA LEU A 41 7.31 -4.27 17.88
C LEU A 41 8.75 -3.88 17.51
N ALA A 42 8.87 -2.98 16.53
CA ALA A 42 10.12 -2.49 15.99
C ALA A 42 10.01 -1.00 15.63
N ALA A 43 11.13 -0.40 15.19
CA ALA A 43 11.20 1.02 14.86
C ALA A 43 10.19 1.48 13.80
N PHE A 44 9.71 0.58 12.95
CA PHE A 44 8.70 0.89 11.92
C PHE A 44 7.34 0.26 12.21
N SER A 45 6.99 0.02 13.49
CA SER A 45 5.66 -0.43 13.88
C SER A 45 4.66 0.75 13.85
N PRO A 46 3.64 0.72 12.98
CA PRO A 46 2.62 1.75 12.95
C PRO A 46 1.58 1.53 14.06
N TYR A 47 0.78 2.55 14.34
CA TYR A 47 -0.40 2.38 15.19
C TYR A 47 -1.45 1.52 14.47
N PRO A 48 -1.83 0.34 14.99
CA PRO A 48 -2.62 -0.65 14.24
C PRO A 48 -3.97 -0.14 13.74
N TYR A 49 -4.61 0.78 14.44
CA TYR A 49 -5.92 1.30 14.03
C TYR A 49 -5.86 2.25 12.82
N PHE A 50 -4.70 2.86 12.55
CA PHE A 50 -4.51 3.60 11.29
C PHE A 50 -4.53 2.66 10.09
N ILE A 51 -3.95 1.47 10.23
CA ILE A 51 -3.98 0.46 9.17
C ILE A 51 -5.43 0.12 8.81
N GLY A 52 -6.27 -0.18 9.81
CA GLY A 52 -7.70 -0.43 9.58
C GLY A 52 -8.44 0.77 8.97
N ALA A 53 -8.14 1.99 9.44
CA ALA A 53 -8.76 3.20 8.93
C ALA A 53 -8.38 3.54 7.48
N PHE A 54 -7.16 3.16 7.04
CA PHE A 54 -6.72 3.30 5.66
C PHE A 54 -7.40 2.28 4.74
N PHE A 55 -7.40 1.00 5.14
CA PHE A 55 -7.93 -0.07 4.31
C PHE A 55 -9.43 0.06 4.05
N PHE A 56 -10.23 0.52 5.02
CA PHE A 56 -11.69 0.61 4.84
C PHE A 56 -12.12 1.42 3.59
N PRO A 57 -11.76 2.71 3.43
CA PRO A 57 -12.09 3.45 2.21
C PRO A 57 -11.39 2.87 0.97
N GLN A 58 -10.19 2.31 1.13
CA GLN A 58 -9.48 1.67 0.03
C GLN A 58 -10.25 0.47 -0.54
N GLN A 59 -10.89 -0.36 0.30
CA GLN A 59 -11.73 -1.48 -0.16
C GLN A 59 -12.93 -0.98 -0.99
N ILE A 60 -13.53 0.16 -0.62
CA ILE A 60 -14.66 0.74 -1.37
C ILE A 60 -14.21 1.18 -2.76
N PHE A 61 -13.07 1.88 -2.86
CA PHE A 61 -12.52 2.29 -4.16
C PHE A 61 -12.16 1.09 -5.04
N GLN A 62 -11.59 0.03 -4.45
CA GLN A 62 -11.29 -1.21 -5.15
C GLN A 62 -12.54 -1.88 -5.70
N LEU A 63 -13.60 -2.01 -4.90
CA LEU A 63 -14.86 -2.60 -5.36
C LEU A 63 -15.47 -1.79 -6.51
N PHE A 64 -15.42 -0.46 -6.45
CA PHE A 64 -15.95 0.37 -7.53
C PHE A 64 -15.09 0.29 -8.80
N TRP A 65 -13.77 0.25 -8.64
CA TRP A 65 -12.84 0.02 -9.75
C TRP A 65 -13.03 -1.36 -10.39
N LEU A 66 -13.14 -2.43 -9.59
CA LEU A 66 -13.43 -3.79 -10.05
C LEU A 66 -14.76 -3.88 -10.78
N TRP A 67 -15.79 -3.16 -10.32
CA TRP A 67 -17.07 -3.07 -11.03
C TRP A 67 -16.91 -2.45 -12.43
N LYS A 68 -16.13 -1.37 -12.56
CA LYS A 68 -15.83 -0.77 -13.88
C LYS A 68 -14.99 -1.67 -14.76
N LEU A 69 -13.96 -2.32 -14.21
CA LEU A 69 -13.17 -3.34 -14.91
C LEU A 69 -14.08 -4.47 -15.39
N TRP A 70 -14.96 -4.96 -14.53
CA TRP A 70 -15.90 -6.02 -14.89
C TRP A 70 -16.84 -5.59 -16.01
N LYS A 71 -17.33 -4.36 -16.00
CA LYS A 71 -18.23 -3.83 -17.04
C LYS A 71 -17.50 -3.35 -18.30
N GLN A 72 -16.17 -3.21 -18.25
CA GLN A 72 -15.38 -2.51 -19.27
C GLN A 72 -15.93 -1.10 -19.53
N ASP A 73 -16.26 -0.41 -18.43
CA ASP A 73 -16.97 0.87 -18.40
C ASP A 73 -16.00 2.06 -18.61
N GLY A 74 -15.36 2.09 -19.78
CA GLY A 74 -14.43 3.13 -20.24
C GLY A 74 -14.24 3.08 -21.76
N ASN A 75 -13.52 4.06 -22.30
CA ASN A 75 -13.07 4.02 -23.69
C ASN A 75 -11.99 2.95 -23.92
N ALA A 76 -11.54 2.76 -25.17
CA ALA A 76 -10.57 1.72 -25.50
C ALA A 76 -9.25 1.86 -24.72
N GLN A 77 -8.77 3.09 -24.52
CA GLN A 77 -7.54 3.41 -23.81
C GLN A 77 -7.68 3.15 -22.31
N GLU A 78 -8.78 3.58 -21.70
CA GLU A 78 -9.10 3.37 -20.29
C GLU A 78 -9.26 1.89 -19.97
N ASN A 79 -9.97 1.15 -20.82
CA ASN A 79 -10.11 -0.30 -20.67
C ASN A 79 -8.75 -1.00 -20.82
N ALA A 80 -7.89 -0.57 -21.74
CA ALA A 80 -6.55 -1.13 -21.87
C ALA A 80 -5.71 -0.90 -20.60
N MET A 81 -5.73 0.31 -20.04
CA MET A 81 -5.06 0.65 -18.79
C MET A 81 -5.59 -0.17 -17.61
N MET A 82 -6.92 -0.24 -17.42
CA MET A 82 -7.53 -1.06 -16.36
C MET A 82 -7.11 -2.53 -16.49
N ASN A 83 -7.13 -3.08 -17.71
CA ASN A 83 -6.72 -4.47 -17.96
C ASN A 83 -5.21 -4.70 -17.70
N LYS A 84 -4.34 -3.73 -18.02
CA LYS A 84 -2.91 -3.80 -17.67
C LYS A 84 -2.72 -3.79 -16.15
N PHE A 85 -3.33 -2.82 -15.46
CA PHE A 85 -3.21 -2.70 -14.01
C PHE A 85 -3.77 -3.93 -13.30
N ALA A 86 -4.85 -4.52 -13.80
CA ALA A 86 -5.49 -5.67 -13.20
C ALA A 86 -4.56 -6.88 -12.99
N TRP A 87 -3.51 -7.04 -13.79
CA TRP A 87 -2.48 -8.07 -13.55
C TRP A 87 -1.65 -7.77 -12.31
N VAL A 88 -1.15 -6.54 -12.18
CA VAL A 88 -0.35 -6.09 -11.03
C VAL A 88 -1.20 -6.04 -9.77
N TYR A 89 -2.45 -5.60 -9.89
CA TYR A 89 -3.45 -5.67 -8.84
C TYR A 89 -3.67 -7.10 -8.36
N SER A 90 -3.82 -8.06 -9.28
CA SER A 90 -4.05 -9.46 -8.93
C SER A 90 -2.84 -10.06 -8.21
N LEU A 91 -1.63 -9.77 -8.69
CA LEU A 91 -0.39 -10.16 -8.02
C LEU A 91 -0.34 -9.59 -6.61
N GLY A 92 -0.65 -8.31 -6.44
CA GLY A 92 -0.64 -7.65 -5.13
C GLY A 92 -1.60 -8.31 -4.14
N ASN A 93 -2.85 -8.55 -4.54
CA ASN A 93 -3.84 -9.23 -3.70
C ASN A 93 -3.39 -10.66 -3.32
N VAL A 94 -2.80 -11.41 -4.26
CA VAL A 94 -2.26 -12.74 -3.94
C VAL A 94 -1.10 -12.64 -2.95
N CYS A 95 -0.19 -11.68 -3.14
CA CYS A 95 0.92 -11.44 -2.23
C CYS A 95 0.45 -11.06 -0.83
N ILE A 96 -0.46 -10.09 -0.69
CA ILE A 96 -0.95 -9.62 0.62
C ILE A 96 -1.81 -10.68 1.30
N GLY A 97 -2.68 -11.37 0.56
CA GLY A 97 -3.44 -12.48 1.11
C GLY A 97 -2.52 -13.61 1.60
N THR A 98 -1.47 -13.93 0.85
CA THR A 98 -0.48 -14.95 1.25
C THR A 98 0.36 -14.49 2.45
N TRP A 99 0.77 -13.22 2.44
CA TRP A 99 1.47 -12.58 3.55
C TRP A 99 0.71 -12.77 4.87
N MET A 100 -0.61 -12.61 4.87
CA MET A 100 -1.42 -12.73 6.08
C MET A 100 -1.31 -14.12 6.74
N PHE A 101 -1.22 -15.20 5.96
CA PHE A 101 -1.03 -16.55 6.52
C PHE A 101 0.33 -16.71 7.22
N PHE A 102 1.39 -16.16 6.61
CA PHE A 102 2.73 -16.22 7.18
C PHE A 102 2.89 -15.25 8.37
N TRP A 103 2.26 -14.08 8.30
CA TRP A 103 2.18 -13.14 9.40
C TRP A 103 1.51 -13.79 10.62
N ASN A 104 0.30 -14.34 10.46
CA ASN A 104 -0.41 -14.96 11.58
C ASN A 104 0.26 -16.21 12.15
N SER A 105 1.08 -16.91 11.35
CA SER A 105 1.93 -18.01 11.85
C SER A 105 3.27 -17.53 12.44
N ASN A 106 3.47 -16.21 12.56
CA ASN A 106 4.70 -15.57 13.06
C ASN A 106 5.96 -15.94 12.26
N ASN A 107 5.80 -16.34 10.99
CA ASN A 107 6.90 -16.58 10.06
C ASN A 107 7.16 -15.31 9.24
N LEU A 108 7.76 -14.33 9.91
CA LEU A 108 7.86 -12.96 9.41
C LEU A 108 8.89 -12.80 8.28
N GLU A 109 9.88 -13.68 8.19
CA GLU A 109 10.85 -13.66 7.09
C GLU A 109 10.18 -14.06 5.78
N VAL A 110 9.35 -15.11 5.79
CA VAL A 110 8.60 -15.55 4.61
C VAL A 110 7.51 -14.54 4.26
N SER A 111 6.82 -13.98 5.26
CA SER A 111 5.85 -12.92 5.02
C SER A 111 6.52 -11.72 4.31
N ASN A 112 7.77 -11.39 4.69
CA ASN A 112 8.51 -10.28 4.08
C ASN A 112 8.75 -10.44 2.59
N VAL A 113 8.95 -11.68 2.11
CA VAL A 113 9.15 -11.95 0.67
C VAL A 113 7.95 -11.49 -0.14
N PHE A 114 6.73 -11.77 0.32
CA PHE A 114 5.51 -11.36 -0.37
C PHE A 114 5.29 -9.85 -0.33
N VAL A 115 5.62 -9.21 0.79
CA VAL A 115 5.58 -7.74 0.91
C VAL A 115 6.56 -7.08 -0.05
N ILE A 116 7.78 -7.61 -0.16
CA ILE A 116 8.78 -7.13 -1.13
C ILE A 116 8.23 -7.24 -2.55
N ILE A 117 7.74 -8.43 -2.94
CA ILE A 117 7.20 -8.64 -4.30
C ILE A 117 6.06 -7.67 -4.60
N ASN A 118 5.09 -7.53 -3.68
CA ASN A 118 3.99 -6.59 -3.85
C ASN A 118 4.51 -5.16 -4.01
N THR A 119 5.31 -4.69 -3.06
CA THR A 119 5.76 -3.29 -3.00
C THR A 119 6.52 -2.89 -4.27
N PHE A 120 7.48 -3.71 -4.71
CA PHE A 120 8.24 -3.42 -5.92
C PHE A 120 7.39 -3.54 -7.19
N ALA A 121 6.43 -4.48 -7.25
CA ALA A 121 5.53 -4.57 -8.40
C ALA A 121 4.60 -3.35 -8.51
N GLN A 122 4.01 -2.90 -7.40
CA GLN A 122 3.13 -1.73 -7.39
C GLN A 122 3.90 -0.45 -7.70
N LEU A 123 5.02 -0.20 -7.01
CA LEU A 123 5.89 0.97 -7.26
C LEU A 123 6.43 0.96 -8.70
N GLY A 124 6.88 -0.18 -9.19
CA GLY A 124 7.36 -0.34 -10.56
C GLY A 124 6.27 -0.03 -11.58
N TYR A 125 5.04 -0.50 -11.37
CA TYR A 125 3.92 -0.21 -12.27
C TYR A 125 3.59 1.28 -12.31
N ILE A 126 3.45 1.93 -11.14
CA ILE A 126 3.09 3.36 -11.11
C ILE A 126 4.20 4.27 -11.62
N ALA A 127 5.47 3.84 -11.55
CA ALA A 127 6.62 4.63 -12.00
C ALA A 127 6.89 4.50 -13.51
N THR A 128 6.49 3.39 -14.14
CA THR A 128 6.93 3.07 -15.51
C THR A 128 5.80 2.85 -16.50
N THR A 129 4.62 2.42 -16.04
CA THR A 129 3.56 1.90 -16.91
C THR A 129 2.27 2.69 -16.79
N LEU A 130 1.94 3.16 -15.59
CA LEU A 130 0.70 3.89 -15.34
C LEU A 130 0.65 5.17 -16.17
N GLU A 131 -0.40 5.29 -16.98
CA GLU A 131 -0.66 6.45 -17.82
C GLU A 131 -0.89 7.73 -16.98
N PRO A 132 -0.85 8.94 -17.57
CA PRO A 132 -1.11 10.17 -16.82
C PRO A 132 -2.52 10.22 -16.20
N LEU A 133 -2.60 10.85 -15.03
CA LEU A 133 -3.86 11.06 -14.31
C LEU A 133 -4.78 12.01 -15.11
N ASP A 134 -6.02 11.57 -15.37
CA ASP A 134 -7.11 12.40 -15.87
C ASP A 134 -8.28 12.38 -14.87
N THR A 135 -8.41 13.45 -14.09
CA THR A 135 -9.44 13.60 -13.06
C THR A 135 -10.86 13.72 -13.63
N ARG A 136 -11.01 13.91 -14.94
CA ARG A 136 -12.31 13.97 -15.63
C ARG A 136 -12.83 12.59 -16.05
N SER A 137 -11.95 11.58 -16.05
CA SER A 137 -12.28 10.21 -16.39
C SER A 137 -12.38 9.37 -15.12
N THR A 138 -13.58 8.90 -14.78
CA THR A 138 -13.76 8.04 -13.59
C THR A 138 -12.94 6.74 -13.66
N PRO A 139 -12.86 6.00 -14.80
CA PRO A 139 -12.00 4.81 -14.89
C PRO A 139 -10.52 5.09 -14.68
N ASN A 140 -10.01 6.18 -15.26
CA ASN A 140 -8.63 6.62 -15.06
C ASN A 140 -8.39 7.00 -13.61
N PHE A 141 -9.20 7.93 -13.09
CA PHE A 141 -9.09 8.39 -11.72
C PHE A 141 -9.10 7.24 -10.70
N LEU A 142 -10.05 6.29 -10.83
CA LEU A 142 -10.10 5.14 -9.92
C LEU A 142 -8.90 4.21 -10.06
N THR A 143 -8.40 3.99 -11.28
CA THR A 143 -7.18 3.18 -11.49
C THR A 143 -6.00 3.82 -10.76
N HIS A 144 -5.87 5.14 -10.82
CA HIS A 144 -4.86 5.87 -10.06
C HIS A 144 -5.05 5.77 -8.55
N ILE A 145 -6.28 5.94 -8.06
CA ILE A 145 -6.56 5.81 -6.62
C ILE A 145 -6.17 4.41 -6.13
N VAL A 146 -6.60 3.35 -6.81
CA VAL A 146 -6.29 1.98 -6.40
C VAL A 146 -4.80 1.68 -6.53
N ALA A 147 -4.18 1.97 -7.67
CA ALA A 147 -2.77 1.67 -7.91
C ALA A 147 -1.84 2.40 -6.93
N LYS A 148 -2.09 3.69 -6.70
CA LYS A 148 -1.22 4.53 -5.87
C LYS A 148 -1.43 4.30 -4.38
N THR A 149 -2.65 3.98 -3.95
CA THR A 149 -2.88 3.59 -2.54
C THR A 149 -2.25 2.23 -2.23
N PHE A 150 -2.32 1.26 -3.16
CA PHE A 150 -1.58 -0.02 -3.05
C PHE A 150 -0.07 0.18 -2.98
N ALA A 151 0.47 1.03 -3.86
CA ALA A 151 1.89 1.34 -3.87
C ALA A 151 2.34 2.08 -2.59
N GLY A 152 1.53 3.04 -2.13
CA GLY A 152 1.77 3.81 -0.91
C GLY A 152 1.83 2.92 0.32
N ILE A 153 0.75 2.18 0.61
CA ILE A 153 0.72 1.28 1.78
C ILE A 153 1.80 0.19 1.69
N GLY A 154 2.19 -0.24 0.48
CA GLY A 154 3.31 -1.13 0.27
C GLY A 154 4.64 -0.60 0.84
N VAL A 155 4.88 0.73 0.79
CA VAL A 155 6.06 1.34 1.42
C VAL A 155 6.03 1.13 2.93
N LEU A 156 4.88 1.38 3.57
CA LEU A 156 4.72 1.13 5.00
C LEU A 156 4.88 -0.35 5.33
N ASP A 157 4.23 -1.25 4.58
CA ASP A 157 4.31 -2.69 4.79
C ASP A 157 5.75 -3.19 4.67
N LEU A 158 6.51 -2.69 3.69
CA LEU A 158 7.91 -3.05 3.50
C LEU A 158 8.76 -2.64 4.70
N LEU A 159 8.60 -1.41 5.19
CA LEU A 159 9.33 -0.93 6.37
C LEU A 159 8.94 -1.70 7.62
N HIS A 160 7.63 -1.84 7.86
CA HIS A 160 7.08 -2.49 9.04
C HIS A 160 7.42 -3.97 9.09
N ASN A 161 7.15 -4.73 8.04
CA ASN A 161 7.40 -6.18 8.03
C ASN A 161 8.89 -6.48 8.04
N THR A 162 9.73 -5.70 7.34
CA THR A 162 11.19 -5.89 7.41
C THR A 162 11.70 -5.63 8.83
N ALA A 163 11.21 -4.59 9.50
CA ALA A 163 11.58 -4.29 10.87
C ALA A 163 11.10 -5.37 11.85
N ALA A 164 9.86 -5.83 11.71
CA ALA A 164 9.28 -6.89 12.54
C ALA A 164 9.96 -8.25 12.33
N ALA A 165 10.45 -8.54 11.12
CA ALA A 165 11.14 -9.80 10.82
C ALA A 165 12.58 -9.84 11.35
N TYR A 166 13.32 -8.73 11.26
CA TYR A 166 14.78 -8.76 11.44
C TYR A 166 15.31 -7.84 12.56
N TYR A 167 14.49 -6.93 13.08
CA TYR A 167 14.93 -5.84 13.96
C TYR A 167 13.97 -5.57 15.14
N VAL A 168 13.33 -6.63 15.65
CA VAL A 168 12.44 -6.53 16.83
C VAL A 168 13.20 -5.96 18.02
N GLY A 169 12.60 -4.95 18.68
CA GLY A 169 13.20 -4.29 19.84
C GLY A 169 14.46 -3.47 19.54
N VAL A 170 14.85 -3.31 18.28
CA VAL A 170 16.01 -2.50 17.87
C VAL A 170 15.57 -1.07 17.60
N GLU A 171 16.21 -0.11 18.27
CA GLU A 171 15.98 1.31 18.03
C GLU A 171 16.58 1.77 16.69
N PRO A 172 15.97 2.76 16.02
CA PRO A 172 16.50 3.26 14.75
C PRO A 172 17.80 4.03 14.98
N SER A 173 18.88 3.57 14.33
CA SER A 173 20.15 4.29 14.34
C SER A 173 20.03 5.67 13.66
N SER A 174 20.96 6.59 13.94
CA SER A 174 20.97 7.91 13.28
C SER A 174 20.98 7.82 11.75
N LEU A 175 21.64 6.80 11.18
CA LEU A 175 21.63 6.56 9.75
C LEU A 175 20.22 6.19 9.25
N VAL A 176 19.52 5.28 9.95
CA VAL A 176 18.14 4.90 9.61
C VAL A 176 17.23 6.13 9.72
N GLN A 177 17.35 6.91 10.79
CA GLN A 177 16.55 8.13 10.98
C GLN A 177 16.74 9.13 9.83
N VAL A 178 17.98 9.41 9.43
CA VAL A 178 18.29 10.32 8.31
C VAL A 178 17.81 9.74 6.99
N ALA A 179 18.06 8.46 6.73
CA ALA A 179 17.64 7.79 5.50
C ALA A 179 16.12 7.78 5.35
N THR A 180 15.36 7.58 6.44
CA THR A 180 13.90 7.70 6.43
C THR A 180 13.47 9.12 6.04
N GLY A 181 14.03 10.16 6.67
CA GLY A 181 13.68 11.54 6.36
C GLY A 181 13.95 11.91 4.91
N VAL A 182 15.16 11.61 4.42
CA VAL A 182 15.56 11.86 3.02
C VAL A 182 14.72 11.04 2.05
N GLY A 183 14.50 9.76 2.34
CA GLY A 183 13.72 8.86 1.50
C GLY A 183 12.27 9.32 1.32
N PHE A 184 11.60 9.67 2.41
CA PHE A 184 10.23 10.20 2.34
C PHE A 184 10.15 11.58 1.70
N ALA A 185 11.13 12.47 1.94
CA ALA A 185 11.19 13.76 1.24
C ALA A 185 11.33 13.60 -0.28
N ALA A 186 12.22 12.70 -0.71
CA ALA A 186 12.43 12.40 -2.12
C ALA A 186 11.18 11.77 -2.75
N ALA A 187 10.61 10.76 -2.08
CA ALA A 187 9.38 10.11 -2.54
C ALA A 187 8.21 11.09 -2.64
N ALA A 188 8.01 11.94 -1.63
CA ALA A 188 7.00 13.01 -1.65
C ALA A 188 7.22 13.98 -2.82
N SER A 189 8.46 14.39 -3.07
CA SER A 189 8.81 15.29 -4.17
C SER A 189 8.51 14.69 -5.55
N MET A 190 8.64 13.36 -5.69
CA MET A 190 8.35 12.63 -6.92
C MET A 190 6.88 12.21 -7.06
N SER A 191 6.08 12.32 -6.00
CA SER A 191 4.69 11.88 -5.96
C SER A 191 3.69 12.95 -6.41
N ASP A 192 2.53 12.53 -6.89
CA ASP A 192 1.35 13.41 -6.94
C ASP A 192 0.61 13.40 -5.59
N TRP A 193 -0.48 14.16 -5.48
CA TRP A 193 -1.23 14.25 -4.24
C TRP A 193 -1.82 12.91 -3.77
N ILE A 194 -2.09 11.94 -4.65
CA ILE A 194 -2.63 10.63 -4.25
C ILE A 194 -1.56 9.83 -3.51
N LEU A 195 -0.44 9.52 -4.18
CA LEU A 195 0.65 8.76 -3.57
C LEU A 195 1.28 9.52 -2.39
N GLY A 196 1.48 10.84 -2.57
CA GLY A 196 2.07 11.69 -1.55
C GLY A 196 1.24 11.72 -0.27
N SER A 197 -0.10 11.76 -0.38
CA SER A 197 -0.97 11.69 0.81
C SER A 197 -0.88 10.34 1.51
N CYS A 198 -0.71 9.23 0.78
CA CYS A 198 -0.44 7.93 1.40
C CYS A 198 0.88 7.92 2.18
N LEU A 199 1.96 8.45 1.59
CA LEU A 199 3.26 8.52 2.28
C LEU A 199 3.21 9.38 3.55
N VAL A 200 2.45 10.48 3.52
CA VAL A 200 2.18 11.29 4.72
C VAL A 200 1.40 10.48 5.74
N TYR A 201 0.35 9.79 5.31
CA TYR A 201 -0.45 8.93 6.18
C TYR A 201 0.41 7.86 6.87
N ASP A 202 1.30 7.21 6.13
CA ASP A 202 2.21 6.18 6.63
C ASP A 202 3.11 6.74 7.73
N LEU A 203 3.70 7.92 7.51
CA LEU A 203 4.52 8.59 8.52
C LEU A 203 3.73 8.98 9.77
N VAL A 204 2.48 9.40 9.61
CA VAL A 204 1.60 9.67 10.77
C VAL A 204 1.30 8.37 11.52
N ALA A 205 0.96 7.29 10.80
CA ALA A 205 0.69 5.99 11.40
C ALA A 205 1.91 5.48 12.19
N LEU A 206 3.11 5.62 11.61
CA LEU A 206 4.39 5.32 12.28
C LEU A 206 4.60 6.23 13.50
N ALA A 207 4.45 7.55 13.37
CA ALA A 207 4.65 8.48 14.48
C ALA A 207 3.74 8.15 15.68
N CYS A 208 2.48 7.79 15.42
CA CYS A 208 1.52 7.38 16.44
C CYS A 208 1.81 6.00 17.04
N GLY A 209 2.45 5.10 16.29
CA GLY A 209 2.83 3.77 16.78
C GLY A 209 4.12 3.76 17.63
N GLN A 210 4.90 4.83 17.56
CA GLN A 210 6.20 4.95 18.23
C GLN A 210 6.14 5.85 19.47
N HIS A 211 7.23 5.88 20.23
CA HIS A 211 7.38 6.76 21.41
C HIS A 211 8.67 7.57 21.38
N GLY A 212 8.78 8.54 22.29
CA GLY A 212 10.02 9.30 22.51
C GLY A 212 10.46 10.17 21.33
N GLY A 213 11.78 10.28 21.14
CA GLY A 213 12.37 11.12 20.09
C GLY A 213 12.05 10.64 18.68
N TRP A 214 11.97 9.32 18.48
CA TRP A 214 11.68 8.75 17.17
C TRP A 214 10.26 9.06 16.67
N SER A 215 9.26 8.94 17.54
CA SER A 215 7.89 9.37 17.25
C SER A 215 7.80 10.83 16.80
N ARG A 216 8.48 11.75 17.52
CA ARG A 216 8.52 13.18 17.17
C ARG A 216 9.19 13.42 15.83
N LEU A 217 10.27 12.68 15.54
CA LEU A 217 11.00 12.81 14.29
C LEU A 217 10.17 12.33 13.10
N LEU A 218 9.49 11.18 13.22
CA LEU A 218 8.52 10.70 12.23
C LEU A 218 7.38 11.69 12.00
N GLY A 219 6.85 12.30 13.06
CA GLY A 219 5.84 13.37 12.96
C GLY A 219 6.37 14.61 12.23
N GLY A 220 7.63 14.98 12.47
CA GLY A 220 8.32 16.03 11.71
C GLY A 220 8.47 15.68 10.24
N TYR A 221 8.82 14.43 9.92
CA TYR A 221 8.88 13.95 8.54
C TYR A 221 7.50 13.96 7.87
N ALA A 222 6.44 13.61 8.59
CA ALA A 222 5.07 13.68 8.08
C ALA A 222 4.70 15.12 7.70
N ALA A 223 4.99 16.09 8.57
CA ALA A 223 4.73 17.50 8.30
C ALA A 223 5.54 18.02 7.11
N MET A 224 6.82 17.63 7.00
CA MET A 224 7.67 17.96 5.86
C MET A 224 7.12 17.38 4.55
N ALA A 225 6.81 16.08 4.53
CA ALA A 225 6.25 15.42 3.35
C ALA A 225 4.90 16.05 2.94
N ALA A 226 4.04 16.38 3.90
CA ALA A 226 2.79 17.08 3.66
C ALA A 226 3.02 18.47 3.06
N GLY A 227 4.02 19.21 3.56
CA GLY A 227 4.42 20.50 3.00
C GLY A 227 4.89 20.39 1.55
N ILE A 228 5.72 19.40 1.23
CA ILE A 228 6.20 19.14 -0.15
C ILE A 228 5.03 18.81 -1.07
N VAL A 229 4.18 17.86 -0.67
CA VAL A 229 3.04 17.41 -1.48
C VAL A 229 2.04 18.55 -1.67
N GLY A 230 1.73 19.30 -0.60
CA GLY A 230 0.85 20.46 -0.67
C GLY A 230 1.41 21.53 -1.62
N PHE A 231 2.66 21.96 -1.41
CA PHE A 231 3.27 22.98 -2.25
C PHE A 231 3.24 22.62 -3.74
N LYS A 232 3.65 21.40 -4.10
CA LYS A 232 3.73 20.94 -5.49
C LYS A 232 2.37 20.81 -6.20
N ASN A 233 1.29 20.57 -5.46
CA ASN A 233 -0.03 20.33 -6.05
C ASN A 233 -0.96 21.55 -5.98
N PHE A 234 -0.61 22.57 -5.20
CA PHE A 234 -1.38 23.82 -5.08
C PHE A 234 -0.71 25.04 -5.73
N PHE A 235 0.61 25.01 -5.99
CA PHE A 235 1.38 26.06 -6.64
C PHE A 235 2.23 25.50 -7.79
#